data_AF-A0A654IRF8-F1
#
_entry.id   AF-A0A654IRF8-F1
#
_cell.length_a   1.000
_cell.length_b   1.000
_cell.length_c   1.000
_cell.angle_alpha   90.00
_cell.angle_beta   90.00
_cell.angle_gamma   90.00
#
_symmetry.space_group_name_H-M   'P 1'
#
loop_
_entity.id
_entity.type
_entity.pdbx_description
1 polymer ?
#
loop_
_entity_poly.entity_id
_entity_poly.type
_entity_poly.pdbx_seq_one_letter_code
_entity_poly.pdbx_strand_id
1 'polypeptide(L)'
;MAKFDSYDNLPQIFKDNNISFLPINNGEYILSNFDLYEQLPETKFLKTNIIKVNNKYTTISITDISSESKVLNTIQTFKILDDFLEDNDFVSTFSGKMRTDPFDFWINTKNSTPNKIKVNVKKVQCEIDAGLENDHFIVIIEAKNSEPKDFNIRQLYYPYRYWLSKTNKPIRLVFCTYKNNEITLYEYKFLTPDYYSSIELVKFEKYSLEQE
;
A
#
# COMPACT_ATOMS: atom_id res chain seq x y z
N MET A 1 18.05 3.65 0.91
CA MET A 1 17.40 4.20 -0.31
C MET A 1 16.67 5.47 0.13
N ALA A 2 16.86 6.60 -0.57
CA ALA A 2 16.06 7.79 -0.32
C ALA A 2 14.63 7.48 -0.75
N LYS A 3 13.66 7.67 0.16
CA LYS A 3 12.23 7.49 -0.12
C LYS A 3 11.43 8.48 0.71
N PHE A 4 10.33 8.95 0.14
CA PHE A 4 9.33 9.77 0.82
C PHE A 4 7.99 9.05 0.64
N ASP A 5 7.51 8.48 1.74
CA ASP A 5 6.32 7.61 1.73
C ASP A 5 5.03 8.45 1.68
N SER A 6 5.09 9.77 1.88
CA SER A 6 4.00 10.73 1.69
C SER A 6 4.55 12.07 1.16
N TYR A 7 3.68 12.92 0.61
CA TYR A 7 4.04 14.24 0.10
C TYR A 7 4.50 15.16 1.22
N ASP A 8 3.87 15.06 2.40
CA ASP A 8 4.23 15.87 3.57
C ASP A 8 5.69 15.63 3.99
N ASN A 9 6.21 14.43 3.78
CA ASN A 9 7.61 14.07 4.07
C ASN A 9 8.62 14.62 3.04
N LEU A 10 8.19 15.11 1.87
CA LEU A 10 9.09 15.66 0.86
C LEU A 10 9.72 16.99 1.35
N PRO A 11 11.06 17.19 1.23
CA PRO A 11 11.70 18.42 1.70
C PRO A 11 11.19 19.66 0.96
N GLN A 12 11.16 20.80 1.64
CA GLN A 12 10.54 22.02 1.12
C GLN A 12 11.13 22.46 -0.24
N ILE A 13 12.45 22.37 -0.41
CA ILE A 13 13.11 22.72 -1.69
C ILE A 13 12.59 21.89 -2.88
N PHE A 14 12.22 20.62 -2.66
CA PHE A 14 11.64 19.78 -3.69
C PHE A 14 10.20 20.21 -3.99
N LYS A 15 9.40 20.52 -2.95
CA LYS A 15 8.04 21.04 -3.09
C LYS A 15 8.01 22.36 -3.87
N ASP A 16 8.85 23.32 -3.48
CA ASP A 16 8.92 24.66 -4.08
C ASP A 16 9.28 24.62 -5.57
N ASN A 17 10.09 23.64 -5.97
CA ASN A 17 10.54 23.47 -7.36
C ASN A 17 9.71 22.44 -8.15
N ASN A 18 8.64 21.89 -7.57
CA ASN A 18 7.86 20.78 -8.16
C ASN A 18 8.74 19.58 -8.58
N ILE A 19 9.78 19.28 -7.81
CA ILE A 19 10.67 18.15 -8.06
C ILE A 19 10.24 16.98 -7.20
N SER A 20 10.16 15.82 -7.81
CA SER A 20 9.99 14.52 -7.19
C SER A 20 11.01 13.57 -7.78
N PHE A 21 11.19 12.40 -7.17
CA PHE A 21 12.11 11.41 -7.70
C PHE A 21 11.61 9.99 -7.49
N LEU A 22 11.98 9.13 -8.41
CA LEU A 22 11.67 7.71 -8.38
C LEU A 22 12.96 6.89 -8.47
N PRO A 23 13.09 5.83 -7.66
CA PRO A 23 14.17 4.87 -7.84
C PRO A 23 13.96 4.10 -9.15
N ILE A 24 15.00 4.06 -9.98
CA ILE A 24 15.06 3.30 -11.24
C ILE A 24 16.08 2.16 -11.19
N ASN A 25 17.06 2.27 -10.29
CA ASN A 25 18.01 1.22 -9.93
C ASN A 25 18.46 1.44 -8.47
N ASN A 26 19.21 0.49 -7.90
CA ASN A 26 19.78 0.69 -6.57
C ASN A 26 20.81 1.83 -6.59
N GLY A 27 20.50 2.92 -5.90
CA GLY A 27 21.34 4.12 -5.86
C GLY A 27 21.13 5.08 -7.04
N GLU A 28 20.28 4.75 -8.02
CA GLU A 28 19.96 5.62 -9.16
C GLU A 28 18.51 6.07 -9.09
N TYR A 29 18.29 7.37 -9.27
CA TYR A 29 16.97 7.98 -9.27
C TYR A 29 16.79 8.85 -10.50
N ILE A 30 15.57 8.85 -11.02
CA ILE A 30 15.14 9.85 -12.00
C ILE A 30 14.44 10.99 -11.27
N LEU A 31 14.80 12.22 -11.59
CA LEU A 31 14.16 13.43 -11.06
C LEU A 31 13.24 13.99 -12.14
N SER A 32 12.01 14.30 -11.76
CA SER A 32 11.02 15.00 -12.59
C SER A 32 9.91 15.56 -11.72
N ASN A 33 8.94 16.23 -12.32
CA ASN A 33 7.69 16.66 -11.69
C ASN A 33 6.60 15.57 -11.72
N PHE A 34 6.93 14.34 -11.33
CA PHE A 34 5.99 13.23 -11.34
C PHE A 34 4.79 13.45 -10.41
N ASP A 35 3.68 12.81 -10.76
CA ASP A 35 2.56 12.61 -9.84
C ASP A 35 2.70 11.26 -9.11
N LEU A 36 3.26 11.30 -7.90
CA LEU A 36 3.68 10.11 -7.13
C LEU A 36 2.76 9.73 -5.99
N TYR A 37 1.85 10.62 -5.59
CA TYR A 37 1.14 10.51 -4.32
C TYR A 37 -0.35 10.37 -4.57
N GLU A 38 -0.94 9.35 -3.96
CA GLU A 38 -2.37 9.09 -3.98
C GLU A 38 -2.98 9.60 -2.67
N GLN A 39 -4.00 10.45 -2.77
CA GLN A 39 -4.69 10.97 -1.59
C GLN A 39 -5.59 9.89 -0.98
N LEU A 40 -5.57 9.79 0.35
CA LEU A 40 -6.50 8.96 1.08
C LEU A 40 -7.81 9.73 1.29
N PRO A 41 -8.98 9.10 1.08
CA PRO A 41 -10.27 9.75 1.29
C PRO A 41 -10.49 10.04 2.78
N GLU A 42 -11.31 11.05 3.09
CA GLU A 42 -11.69 11.33 4.47
C GLU A 42 -12.54 10.20 5.07
N THR A 43 -12.18 9.75 6.28
CA THR A 43 -12.80 8.59 6.95
C THR A 43 -13.79 8.96 8.06
N LYS A 44 -13.95 10.26 8.36
CA LYS A 44 -14.66 10.75 9.55
C LYS A 44 -16.13 10.30 9.65
N PHE A 45 -16.78 10.09 8.51
CA PHE A 45 -18.21 9.75 8.44
C PHE A 45 -18.47 8.32 7.96
N LEU A 46 -17.43 7.49 7.86
CA LEU A 46 -17.60 6.09 7.53
C LEU A 46 -18.33 5.35 8.64
N LYS A 47 -19.20 4.42 8.25
CA LYS A 47 -19.70 3.41 9.16
C LYS A 47 -18.51 2.57 9.63
N THR A 48 -18.39 2.42 10.95
CA THR A 48 -17.32 1.62 11.55
C THR A 48 -17.85 0.24 11.92
N ASN A 49 -17.22 -0.80 11.39
CA ASN A 49 -17.46 -2.19 11.77
C ASN A 49 -16.78 -2.47 13.12
N ILE A 50 -17.46 -3.17 14.04
CA ILE A 50 -16.91 -3.47 15.37
C ILE A 50 -16.31 -4.87 15.36
N ILE A 51 -15.03 -4.96 15.73
CA ILE A 51 -14.32 -6.23 15.92
C ILE A 51 -14.11 -6.43 17.42
N LYS A 52 -14.74 -7.47 17.97
CA LYS A 52 -14.55 -7.88 19.36
C LYS A 52 -13.28 -8.70 19.50
N VAL A 53 -12.31 -8.12 20.19
CA VAL A 53 -11.02 -8.74 20.47
C VAL A 53 -11.14 -9.54 21.77
N ASN A 54 -11.19 -10.87 21.61
CA ASN A 54 -11.22 -11.79 22.74
C ASN A 54 -9.82 -11.98 23.35
N ASN A 55 -9.78 -12.33 24.64
CA ASN A 55 -8.53 -12.54 25.39
C ASN A 55 -7.93 -13.95 25.21
N LYS A 56 -8.32 -14.69 24.15
CA LYS A 56 -7.82 -16.05 23.94
C LYS A 56 -6.33 -16.07 23.55
N TYR A 57 -5.86 -15.01 22.90
CA TYR A 57 -4.49 -14.89 22.41
C TYR A 57 -3.68 -13.96 23.31
N THR A 58 -2.59 -14.46 23.89
CA THR A 58 -1.76 -13.69 24.83
C THR A 58 -0.75 -12.76 24.14
N THR A 59 -0.56 -12.92 22.82
CA THR A 59 0.42 -12.17 22.02
C THR A 59 -0.20 -11.01 21.23
N ILE A 60 -1.53 -10.88 21.26
CA ILE A 60 -2.27 -9.79 20.62
C ILE A 60 -3.11 -9.11 21.69
N SER A 61 -2.90 -7.80 21.86
CA SER A 61 -3.69 -6.97 22.78
C SER A 61 -4.01 -5.65 22.10
N ILE A 62 -5.25 -5.19 22.21
CA ILE A 62 -5.67 -3.87 21.70
C ILE A 62 -4.88 -2.74 22.36
N THR A 63 -4.32 -2.95 23.55
CA THR A 63 -3.54 -1.93 24.26
C THR A 63 -2.09 -1.86 23.77
N ASP A 64 -1.66 -2.78 22.91
CA ASP A 64 -0.25 -2.88 22.45
C ASP A 64 -0.16 -3.25 20.95
N ILE A 65 -0.87 -2.52 20.10
CA ILE A 65 -0.70 -2.57 18.64
C ILE A 65 0.23 -1.41 18.23
N SER A 66 1.52 -1.60 18.49
CA SER A 66 2.56 -0.57 18.36
C SER A 66 3.37 -0.63 17.06
N SER A 67 3.16 -1.63 16.20
CA SER A 67 3.90 -1.80 14.94
C SER A 67 3.02 -2.28 13.79
N GLU A 68 3.45 -2.02 12.55
CA GLU A 68 2.79 -2.49 11.33
C GLU A 68 2.60 -4.02 11.33
N SER A 69 3.61 -4.78 11.78
CA SER A 69 3.50 -6.24 11.90
C SER A 69 2.40 -6.67 12.90
N LYS A 70 2.23 -5.95 14.02
CA LYS A 70 1.15 -6.24 14.98
C LYS A 70 -0.22 -5.88 14.42
N VAL A 71 -0.33 -4.81 13.64
CA VAL A 71 -1.55 -4.46 12.91
C VAL A 71 -1.94 -5.59 11.96
N LEU A 72 -0.98 -6.08 11.16
CA LEU A 72 -1.19 -7.17 10.21
C LEU A 72 -1.57 -8.49 10.90
N ASN A 73 -0.91 -8.84 12.01
CA ASN A 73 -1.29 -10.00 12.81
C ASN A 73 -2.73 -9.89 13.34
N THR A 74 -3.14 -8.68 13.74
CA THR A 74 -4.52 -8.42 14.22
C THR A 74 -5.53 -8.60 13.09
N ILE A 75 -5.24 -8.03 11.91
CA ILE A 75 -6.08 -8.17 10.70
C ILE A 75 -6.30 -9.64 10.35
N GLN A 76 -5.23 -10.44 10.34
CA GLN A 76 -5.29 -11.87 10.04
C GLN A 76 -6.05 -12.65 11.14
N THR A 77 -5.70 -12.42 12.40
CA THR A 77 -6.26 -13.19 13.53
C THR A 77 -7.77 -13.02 13.65
N PHE A 78 -8.27 -11.80 13.43
CA PHE A 78 -9.69 -11.49 13.56
C PHE A 78 -10.44 -11.49 12.22
N LYS A 79 -9.84 -12.06 11.15
CA LYS A 79 -10.46 -12.19 9.82
C LYS A 79 -11.01 -10.87 9.27
N ILE A 80 -10.36 -9.75 9.61
CA ILE A 80 -10.75 -8.42 9.13
C ILE A 80 -10.55 -8.33 7.62
N LEU A 81 -9.48 -8.96 7.10
CA LEU A 81 -9.24 -9.01 5.67
C LEU A 81 -10.29 -9.85 4.94
N ASP A 82 -10.68 -11.00 5.51
CA ASP A 82 -11.71 -11.87 4.92
C ASP A 82 -13.02 -11.09 4.74
N ASP A 83 -13.46 -10.42 5.82
CA ASP A 83 -14.64 -9.55 5.81
C ASP A 83 -14.51 -8.42 4.77
N PHE A 84 -13.40 -7.67 4.82
CA PHE A 84 -13.16 -6.55 3.91
C PHE A 84 -13.10 -6.97 2.44
N LEU A 85 -12.50 -8.12 2.12
CA LEU A 85 -12.36 -8.58 0.75
C LEU A 85 -13.56 -9.39 0.27
N GLU A 86 -14.52 -9.71 1.15
CA GLU A 86 -15.68 -10.55 0.86
C GLU A 86 -15.26 -11.93 0.31
N ASP A 87 -14.14 -12.46 0.82
CA ASP A 87 -13.59 -13.77 0.50
C ASP A 87 -12.92 -14.35 1.76
N ASN A 88 -12.53 -15.61 1.75
CA ASN A 88 -12.06 -16.30 2.96
C ASN A 88 -10.71 -16.99 2.75
N ASP A 89 -10.20 -17.50 3.86
CA ASP A 89 -9.05 -18.41 3.92
C ASP A 89 -7.75 -17.81 3.34
N PHE A 90 -7.57 -16.49 3.50
CA PHE A 90 -6.31 -15.83 3.21
C PHE A 90 -5.23 -16.26 4.18
N VAL A 91 -4.15 -16.84 3.66
CA VAL A 91 -2.99 -17.26 4.43
C VAL A 91 -1.79 -16.38 4.08
N SER A 92 -0.98 -16.02 5.08
CA SER A 92 0.28 -15.29 4.86
C SER A 92 1.29 -16.16 4.11
N THR A 93 1.70 -15.76 2.91
CA THR A 93 2.61 -16.56 2.05
C THR A 93 3.92 -15.86 1.70
N PHE A 94 3.99 -14.53 1.77
CA PHE A 94 5.23 -13.79 1.52
C PHE A 94 5.27 -12.45 2.26
N SER A 95 6.48 -11.94 2.51
CA SER A 95 6.72 -10.59 3.04
C SER A 95 8.21 -10.26 2.94
N GLY A 96 8.58 -9.02 3.28
CA GLY A 96 9.96 -8.57 3.36
C GLY A 96 10.49 -7.95 2.07
N LYS A 97 11.80 -7.94 1.90
CA LYS A 97 12.48 -7.24 0.80
C LYS A 97 12.66 -8.15 -0.42
N MET A 98 12.35 -7.61 -1.59
CA MET A 98 12.59 -8.27 -2.88
C MET A 98 13.14 -7.28 -3.90
N ARG A 99 13.67 -7.81 -5.00
CA ARG A 99 14.14 -7.01 -6.13
C ARG A 99 13.23 -7.22 -7.32
N THR A 100 12.79 -6.13 -7.91
CA THR A 100 11.98 -6.19 -9.13
C THR A 100 12.79 -6.78 -10.28
N ASP A 101 12.12 -7.48 -11.19
CA ASP A 101 12.65 -7.68 -12.54
C ASP A 101 12.66 -6.34 -13.29
N PRO A 102 13.36 -6.21 -14.42
CA PRO A 102 13.25 -5.03 -15.25
C PRO A 102 11.83 -4.85 -15.77
N PHE A 103 11.29 -3.65 -15.65
CA PHE A 103 10.00 -3.29 -16.21
C PHE A 103 9.95 -1.82 -16.57
N ASP A 104 9.02 -1.45 -17.44
CA ASP A 104 8.77 -0.06 -17.79
C ASP A 104 7.31 0.32 -17.51
N PHE A 105 7.08 1.63 -17.42
CA PHE A 105 5.75 2.21 -17.26
C PHE A 105 5.70 3.66 -17.71
N TRP A 106 4.49 4.13 -18.02
CA TRP A 106 4.16 5.54 -18.15
C TRP A 106 3.77 6.12 -16.80
N ILE A 107 4.06 7.39 -16.59
CA ILE A 107 3.66 8.14 -15.40
C ILE A 107 3.36 9.59 -15.76
N ASN A 108 2.35 10.17 -15.11
CA ASN A 108 1.99 11.57 -15.30
C ASN A 108 3.05 12.52 -14.74
N THR A 109 3.17 13.66 -15.41
CA THR A 109 4.00 14.79 -15.00
C THR A 109 3.13 16.01 -14.78
N LYS A 110 3.32 16.71 -13.65
CA LYS A 110 2.56 17.90 -13.29
C LYS A 110 3.02 19.08 -14.11
N ASN A 111 2.11 19.78 -14.80
CA ASN A 111 2.43 21.02 -15.51
C ASN A 111 3.52 20.87 -16.61
N SER A 112 3.59 19.72 -17.28
CA SER A 112 4.52 19.43 -18.40
C SER A 112 3.78 19.04 -19.68
N THR A 113 4.41 19.27 -20.84
CA THR A 113 3.97 18.75 -22.15
C THR A 113 5.14 17.98 -22.80
N PRO A 114 5.01 16.68 -23.11
CA PRO A 114 3.85 15.82 -22.82
C PRO A 114 3.62 15.66 -21.31
N ASN A 115 2.35 15.48 -20.93
CA ASN A 115 1.90 15.33 -19.54
C ASN A 115 2.16 13.93 -18.95
N LYS A 116 2.99 13.13 -19.63
CA LYS A 116 3.46 11.83 -19.17
C LYS A 116 4.83 11.53 -19.76
N ILE A 117 5.61 10.73 -19.03
CA ILE A 117 6.90 10.23 -19.50
C ILE A 117 7.01 8.72 -19.26
N LYS A 118 7.86 8.05 -20.04
CA LYS A 118 8.16 6.62 -19.86
C LYS A 118 9.37 6.47 -18.93
N VAL A 119 9.23 5.63 -17.91
CA VAL A 119 10.27 5.31 -16.92
C VAL A 119 10.66 3.84 -17.07
N ASN A 120 11.96 3.56 -17.02
CA ASN A 120 12.50 2.21 -17.06
C ASN A 120 13.11 1.87 -15.70
N VAL A 121 12.59 0.82 -15.06
CA VAL A 121 13.09 0.28 -13.79
C VAL A 121 13.91 -0.97 -14.09
N LYS A 122 15.08 -1.09 -13.45
CA LYS A 122 15.99 -2.23 -13.63
C LYS A 122 15.81 -3.30 -12.55
N LYS A 123 16.34 -3.06 -11.35
CA LYS A 123 16.32 -4.01 -10.23
C LYS A 123 16.16 -3.28 -8.90
N VAL A 124 15.13 -2.45 -8.81
CA VAL A 124 14.87 -1.67 -7.60
C VAL A 124 14.42 -2.62 -6.50
N GLN A 125 14.93 -2.40 -5.29
CA GLN A 125 14.44 -3.10 -4.12
C GLN A 125 13.09 -2.51 -3.69
N CYS A 126 12.07 -3.36 -3.56
CA CYS A 126 10.83 -3.06 -2.88
C CYS A 126 10.70 -3.90 -1.61
N GLU A 127 9.80 -3.49 -0.73
CA GLU A 127 9.47 -4.15 0.53
C GLU A 127 7.96 -4.35 0.53
N ILE A 128 7.51 -5.51 1.00
CA ILE A 128 6.10 -5.86 1.15
C ILE A 128 5.88 -6.18 2.63
N ASP A 129 4.97 -5.47 3.28
CA ASP A 129 4.68 -5.69 4.69
C ASP A 129 3.96 -7.02 4.92
N ALA A 130 2.94 -7.31 4.09
CA ALA A 130 2.32 -8.64 4.02
C ALA A 130 1.83 -8.99 2.62
N GLY A 131 2.06 -10.25 2.26
CA GLY A 131 1.51 -10.93 1.12
C GLY A 131 0.68 -12.12 1.58
N LEU A 132 -0.61 -12.12 1.24
CA LEU A 132 -1.51 -13.21 1.56
C LEU A 132 -2.05 -13.83 0.28
N GLU A 133 -2.50 -15.07 0.39
CA GLU A 133 -3.01 -15.83 -0.74
C GLU A 133 -4.10 -16.80 -0.27
N ASN A 134 -5.15 -16.94 -1.08
CA ASN A 134 -6.11 -18.04 -0.99
C ASN A 134 -6.19 -18.73 -2.37
N ASP A 135 -7.19 -19.58 -2.59
CA ASP A 135 -7.34 -20.28 -3.87
C ASP A 135 -7.66 -19.34 -5.05
N HIS A 136 -8.23 -18.16 -4.79
CA HIS A 136 -8.71 -17.22 -5.80
C HIS A 136 -7.74 -16.07 -6.08
N PHE A 137 -7.12 -15.50 -5.05
CA PHE A 137 -6.44 -14.21 -5.11
C PHE A 137 -5.10 -14.22 -4.40
N ILE A 138 -4.22 -13.33 -4.86
CA ILE A 138 -3.09 -12.83 -4.06
C ILE A 138 -3.45 -11.44 -3.55
N VAL A 139 -3.11 -11.16 -2.30
CA VAL A 139 -3.31 -9.85 -1.67
C VAL A 139 -1.95 -9.30 -1.26
N ILE A 140 -1.68 -8.06 -1.66
CA ILE A 140 -0.50 -7.31 -1.22
C ILE A 140 -0.98 -6.20 -0.30
N ILE A 141 -0.45 -6.16 0.92
CA ILE A 141 -0.80 -5.16 1.93
C ILE A 141 0.43 -4.29 2.23
N GLU A 142 0.26 -2.98 2.09
CA GLU A 142 1.12 -1.97 2.70
C GLU A 142 0.42 -1.45 3.96
N ALA A 143 1.07 -1.52 5.12
CA ALA A 143 0.52 -1.11 6.40
C ALA A 143 1.21 0.16 6.91
N LYS A 144 0.46 1.00 7.62
CA LYS A 144 0.97 2.16 8.34
C LYS A 144 0.40 2.17 9.74
N ASN A 145 1.28 2.29 10.74
CA ASN A 145 0.89 2.62 12.10
C ASN A 145 0.70 4.15 12.28
N SER A 146 -0.06 4.74 11.34
CA SER A 146 -0.42 6.15 11.30
C SER A 146 -1.55 6.35 10.28
N GLU A 147 -2.06 7.57 10.20
CA GLU A 147 -3.11 7.96 9.25
C GLU A 147 -2.59 9.15 8.42
N PRO A 148 -1.77 8.90 7.39
CA PRO A 148 -1.26 9.96 6.52
C PRO A 148 -2.40 10.49 5.63
N LYS A 149 -2.20 11.66 5.02
CA LYS A 149 -3.15 12.24 4.05
C LYS A 149 -3.04 11.61 2.66
N ASP A 150 -1.85 11.12 2.34
CA ASP A 150 -1.53 10.49 1.07
C ASP A 150 -0.43 9.45 1.29
N PHE A 151 -0.20 8.63 0.26
CA PHE A 151 0.91 7.68 0.24
C PHE A 151 1.58 7.68 -1.12
N ASN A 152 2.83 7.24 -1.17
CA ASN A 152 3.55 7.09 -2.42
C ASN A 152 3.05 5.83 -3.16
N ILE A 153 2.45 6.01 -4.34
CA ILE A 153 1.84 4.94 -5.17
C ILE A 153 2.81 3.77 -5.39
N ARG A 154 4.12 4.01 -5.37
CA ARG A 154 5.18 3.00 -5.51
C ARG A 154 5.09 1.88 -4.47
N GLN A 155 4.60 2.20 -3.27
CA GLN A 155 4.45 1.24 -2.17
C GLN A 155 3.53 0.08 -2.55
N LEU A 156 2.51 0.32 -3.38
CA LEU A 156 1.69 -0.73 -3.97
C LEU A 156 2.15 -1.14 -5.37
N TYR A 157 2.55 -0.17 -6.21
CA TYR A 157 2.82 -0.42 -7.63
C TYR A 157 4.03 -1.31 -7.87
N TYR A 158 5.14 -1.15 -7.14
CA TYR A 158 6.34 -1.94 -7.40
C TYR A 158 6.15 -3.41 -6.96
N PRO A 159 5.59 -3.69 -5.77
CA PRO A 159 5.10 -5.03 -5.42
C PRO A 159 4.13 -5.64 -6.43
N TYR A 160 3.13 -4.86 -6.88
CA TYR A 160 2.17 -5.29 -7.89
C TYR A 160 2.88 -5.74 -9.17
N ARG A 161 3.76 -4.90 -9.74
CA ARG A 161 4.52 -5.23 -10.95
C ARG A 161 5.43 -6.44 -10.78
N TYR A 162 6.00 -6.64 -9.58
CA TYR A 162 6.82 -7.80 -9.27
C TYR A 162 6.03 -9.11 -9.32
N TRP A 163 4.84 -9.14 -8.73
CA TRP A 163 4.02 -10.35 -8.66
C TRP A 163 3.21 -10.59 -9.93
N LEU A 164 2.80 -9.53 -10.62
CA LEU A 164 2.06 -9.62 -11.89
C LEU A 164 2.82 -10.44 -12.94
N SER A 165 4.16 -10.45 -12.93
CA SER A 165 4.97 -11.26 -13.85
C SER A 165 5.20 -12.71 -13.39
N LYS A 166 4.75 -13.10 -12.20
CA LYS A 166 5.09 -14.38 -11.55
C LYS A 166 3.89 -15.24 -11.19
N THR A 167 2.67 -14.70 -11.30
CA THR A 167 1.46 -15.40 -10.92
C THR A 167 0.37 -15.24 -11.97
N ASN A 168 -0.51 -16.23 -12.04
CA ASN A 168 -1.73 -16.17 -12.84
C ASN A 168 -2.97 -15.81 -12.00
N LYS A 169 -2.84 -15.76 -10.67
CA LYS A 169 -3.94 -15.34 -9.79
C LYS A 169 -4.13 -13.82 -9.88
N PRO A 170 -5.36 -13.31 -9.89
CA PRO A 170 -5.58 -11.87 -9.77
C PRO A 170 -4.99 -11.33 -8.46
N ILE A 171 -4.46 -10.11 -8.53
CA ILE A 171 -3.79 -9.45 -7.40
C ILE A 171 -4.70 -8.32 -6.89
N ARG A 172 -5.02 -8.36 -5.59
CA ARG A 172 -5.73 -7.29 -4.87
C ARG A 172 -4.72 -6.49 -4.05
N LEU A 173 -4.82 -5.17 -4.10
CA LEU A 173 -3.87 -4.27 -3.43
C LEU A 173 -4.58 -3.57 -2.30
N VAL A 174 -4.04 -3.65 -1.10
CA VAL A 174 -4.63 -3.07 0.09
C VAL A 174 -3.63 -2.13 0.74
N PHE A 175 -4.04 -0.87 0.92
CA PHE A 175 -3.37 0.03 1.85
C PHE A 175 -4.09 -0.06 3.19
N CYS A 176 -3.34 -0.13 4.29
CA CYS A 176 -3.87 -0.27 5.63
C CYS A 176 -3.34 0.85 6.52
N THR A 177 -4.22 1.57 7.19
CA THR A 177 -3.86 2.52 8.25
C THR A 177 -4.39 2.03 9.59
N TYR A 178 -3.58 2.17 10.63
CA TYR A 178 -4.00 1.93 12.00
C TYR A 178 -3.67 3.13 12.89
N LYS A 179 -4.64 3.55 13.69
CA LYS A 179 -4.50 4.63 14.68
C LYS A 179 -5.62 4.53 15.70
N ASN A 180 -5.31 4.71 16.99
CA ASN A 180 -6.28 4.75 18.08
C ASN A 180 -7.27 3.57 18.09
N ASN A 181 -6.78 2.34 17.89
CA ASN A 181 -7.62 1.13 17.79
C ASN A 181 -8.55 1.06 16.58
N GLU A 182 -8.38 1.94 15.61
CA GLU A 182 -9.12 1.92 14.36
C GLU A 182 -8.21 1.45 13.22
N ILE A 183 -8.64 0.42 12.49
CA ILE A 183 -8.05 -0.04 11.24
C ILE A 183 -8.90 0.50 10.11
N THR A 184 -8.28 1.09 9.09
CA THR A 184 -8.96 1.38 7.82
C THR A 184 -8.23 0.68 6.69
N LEU A 185 -8.97 -0.09 5.90
CA LEU A 185 -8.46 -0.79 4.73
C LEU A 185 -8.96 -0.09 3.47
N TYR A 186 -8.06 0.13 2.52
CA TYR A 186 -8.34 0.76 1.24
C TYR A 186 -7.90 -0.19 0.13
N GLU A 187 -8.85 -0.66 -0.68
CA GLU A 187 -8.56 -1.49 -1.83
C GLU A 187 -8.28 -0.61 -3.04
N TYR A 188 -7.17 -0.86 -3.71
CA TYR A 188 -6.77 -0.17 -4.92
C TYR A 188 -6.60 -1.15 -6.09
N LYS A 189 -6.73 -0.63 -7.31
CA LYS A 189 -6.38 -1.32 -8.55
C LYS A 189 -5.59 -0.40 -9.47
N PHE A 190 -4.87 -0.98 -10.42
CA PHE A 190 -4.33 -0.24 -11.56
C PHE A 190 -5.14 -0.59 -12.80
N LEU A 191 -5.83 0.39 -13.40
CA LEU A 191 -6.60 0.17 -14.63
C LEU A 191 -5.73 -0.29 -15.81
N THR A 192 -4.48 0.15 -15.86
CA THR A 192 -3.53 -0.22 -16.91
C THR A 192 -2.19 -0.56 -16.27
N PRO A 193 -1.75 -1.83 -16.30
CA PRO A 193 -0.58 -2.27 -15.53
C PRO A 193 0.72 -1.51 -15.85
N ASP A 194 0.92 -1.06 -17.09
CA ASP A 194 2.08 -0.27 -17.52
C ASP A 194 1.86 1.25 -17.37
N TYR A 195 0.84 1.69 -16.61
CA TYR A 195 0.59 3.09 -16.32
C TYR A 195 0.51 3.33 -14.80
N TYR A 196 1.58 3.91 -14.24
CA TYR A 196 1.70 4.19 -12.81
C TYR A 196 0.57 5.07 -12.27
N SER A 197 0.15 6.06 -13.05
CA SER A 197 -0.90 7.01 -12.65
C SER A 197 -2.32 6.49 -12.90
N SER A 198 -2.50 5.20 -13.24
CA SER A 198 -3.81 4.59 -13.40
C SER A 198 -4.33 3.94 -12.12
N ILE A 199 -3.77 4.29 -10.97
CA ILE A 199 -4.26 3.81 -9.68
C ILE A 199 -5.68 4.34 -9.45
N GLU A 200 -6.56 3.48 -8.94
CA GLU A 200 -7.91 3.86 -8.55
C GLU A 200 -8.28 3.18 -7.24
N LEU A 201 -8.89 3.94 -6.34
CA LEU A 201 -9.55 3.42 -5.15
C LEU A 201 -10.81 2.64 -5.57
N VAL A 202 -10.90 1.38 -5.15
CA VAL A 202 -12.05 0.50 -5.40
C VAL A 202 -13.08 0.65 -4.29
N LYS A 203 -12.64 0.44 -3.05
CA LYS A 203 -13.46 0.60 -1.85
C LYS A 203 -12.58 0.80 -0.62
N PHE A 204 -13.19 1.24 0.48
CA PHE A 204 -12.50 1.38 1.75
C PHE A 204 -13.49 1.22 2.91
N GLU A 205 -13.04 0.58 3.98
CA GLU A 205 -13.85 0.27 5.15
C GLU A 205 -13.07 0.48 6.44
N LYS A 206 -13.80 0.83 7.50
CA LYS A 206 -13.25 1.17 8.81
C LYS A 206 -13.69 0.15 9.86
N TYR A 207 -12.75 -0.27 10.70
CA TYR A 207 -12.92 -1.27 11.74
C TYR A 207 -12.43 -0.71 13.08
N SER A 208 -13.26 -0.78 14.11
CA SER A 208 -12.89 -0.45 15.49
C SER A 208 -12.61 -1.72 16.27
N LEU A 209 -11.44 -1.80 16.89
CA LEU A 209 -11.08 -2.87 17.80
C LEU A 209 -11.60 -2.54 19.20
N GLU A 210 -12.52 -3.36 19.68
CA GLU A 210 -13.08 -3.22 21.02
C GLU A 210 -12.76 -4.46 21.84
N GLN A 211 -12.44 -4.24 23.11
CA GLN A 211 -12.33 -5.32 24.07
C GLN A 211 -13.69 -6.02 24.20
N GLU A 212 -13.67 -7.35 24.22
CA GLU A 212 -14.83 -8.15 24.64
C GLU A 212 -15.14 -7.96 26.13
#